data_AF-A0A843S353-F1
#
_entry.id   AF-A0A843S353-F1
#
_cell.length_a   1.000
_cell.length_b   1.000
_cell.length_c   1.000
_cell.angle_alpha   90.00
_cell.angle_beta   90.00
_cell.angle_gamma   90.00
#
_symmetry.space_group_name_H-M   'P 1'
#
loop_
_entity.id
_entity.type
_entity.pdbx_description
1 polymer ?
#
loop_
_entity_poly.entity_id
_entity_poly.type
_entity_poly.pdbx_seq_one_letter_code
_entity_poly.pdbx_strand_id
1 'polypeptide(L)' 'MLRAAVEREFEIIGEELAQLARIDGDAASQISEYQRIIAFRNILIHGYADVDDRLVWDIVETKLPTLRTEVEALLRQR' A
#
# COMPACT_ATOMS: atom_id res chain seq x y z
N MET A 1 -8.94 10.78 -14.99
CA MET A 1 -8.74 11.58 -13.75
C MET A 1 -8.88 10.73 -12.49
N LEU A 2 -9.95 9.93 -12.33
CA LEU A 2 -10.12 9.08 -11.13
C LEU A 2 -8.99 8.04 -10.94
N ARG A 3 -8.58 7.36 -12.02
CA ARG A 3 -7.50 6.37 -12.00
C ARG A 3 -6.18 6.91 -11.45
N ALA A 4 -5.70 8.00 -12.05
CA ALA A 4 -4.46 8.66 -11.61
C ALA A 4 -4.52 9.10 -10.15
N ALA A 5 -5.71 9.46 -9.64
CA ALA A 5 -5.88 9.76 -8.22
C ALA A 5 -5.72 8.47 -7.37
N VAL A 6 -6.38 7.37 -7.74
CA VAL A 6 -6.27 6.09 -7.01
C VAL A 6 -4.83 5.56 -6.99
N GLU A 7 -4.11 5.61 -8.10
CA GLU A 7 -2.71 5.17 -8.14
C GLU A 7 -1.82 6.10 -7.31
N ARG A 8 -2.07 7.41 -7.35
CA ARG A 8 -1.36 8.37 -6.50
C ARG A 8 -1.55 8.07 -5.01
N GLU A 9 -2.76 7.69 -4.60
CA GLU A 9 -3.01 7.25 -3.22
C GLU A 9 -2.22 5.98 -2.88
N PHE A 10 -2.13 5.00 -3.79
CA PHE A 10 -1.30 3.81 -3.57
C PHE A 10 0.20 4.14 -3.48
N GLU A 11 0.69 5.10 -4.26
CA GLU A 11 2.06 5.58 -4.13
C GLU A 11 2.33 6.18 -2.75
N ILE A 12 1.41 7.01 -2.25
CA ILE A 12 1.51 7.63 -0.92
C ILE A 12 1.51 6.54 0.16
N ILE A 13 0.56 5.61 0.11
CA ILE A 13 0.47 4.50 1.07
C ILE A 13 1.77 3.68 1.08
N GLY A 14 2.31 3.34 -0.09
CA GLY A 14 3.56 2.58 -0.19
C GLY A 14 4.78 3.36 0.33
N GLU A 15 4.83 4.67 0.10
CA GLU A 15 5.90 5.53 0.64
C GLU A 15 5.86 5.60 2.17
N GLU A 16 4.68 5.80 2.75
CA GLU A 16 4.51 5.86 4.21
C GLU A 16 4.84 4.52 4.87
N LEU A 17 4.46 3.40 4.25
CA LEU A 17 4.85 2.06 4.72
C LEU A 17 6.36 1.82 4.62
N ALA A 18 7.01 2.30 3.55
CA ALA A 18 8.46 2.21 3.41
C ALA A 18 9.18 3.02 4.49
N GLN A 19 8.67 4.23 4.79
CA GLN A 19 9.16 5.00 5.92
C GLN A 19 8.94 4.25 7.23
N LEU A 20 7.74 3.77 7.52
CA LEU A 20 7.44 3.01 8.74
C LEU A 20 8.42 1.86 8.93
N ALA A 21 8.63 1.03 7.91
CA ALA A 21 9.58 -0.10 7.97
C ALA A 21 11.02 0.31 8.28
N ARG A 22 11.42 1.54 7.94
CA ARG A 22 12.75 2.09 8.22
C ARG A 22 12.90 2.62 9.65
N ILE A 23 11.85 3.22 10.22
CA ILE A 23 11.87 3.78 11.58
C ILE A 23 11.44 2.78 12.66
N ASP A 24 10.52 1.87 12.34
CA ASP A 24 9.96 0.88 13.25
C ASP A 24 9.58 -0.39 12.47
N GLY A 25 10.58 -1.25 12.27
CA GLY A 25 10.42 -2.51 11.54
C GLY A 25 9.47 -3.48 12.23
N ASP A 26 9.38 -3.45 13.55
CA ASP A 26 8.49 -4.32 14.33
C ASP A 26 7.03 -3.91 14.09
N ALA A 27 6.71 -2.61 14.13
CA ALA A 27 5.38 -2.12 13.78
C ALA A 27 5.01 -2.43 12.32
N ALA A 28 5.94 -2.24 11.37
CA ALA A 28 5.71 -2.58 9.97
C ALA A 28 5.44 -4.07 9.76
N SER A 29 6.13 -4.95 10.51
CA SER A 29 5.98 -6.40 10.40
C SER A 29 4.61 -6.94 10.82
N GLN A 30 3.84 -6.14 11.58
CA GLN A 30 2.47 -6.47 11.96
C GLN A 30 1.45 -6.21 10.84
N ILE A 31 1.83 -5.45 9.81
CA ILE A 31 1.02 -5.23 8.61
C ILE A 31 1.32 -6.36 7.64
N SER A 32 0.29 -7.11 7.25
CA SER A 32 0.48 -8.20 6.31
C SER A 32 0.93 -7.63 4.96
N GLU A 33 1.84 -8.35 4.31
CA GLU A 33 2.27 -8.04 2.94
C GLU A 33 2.92 -6.65 2.77
N TYR A 34 3.37 -5.99 3.85
CA TYR A 34 3.90 -4.61 3.80
C TYR A 34 5.01 -4.43 2.75
N GLN A 35 5.89 -5.44 2.60
CA GLN A 35 6.94 -5.46 1.57
C GLN A 35 6.39 -5.47 0.15
N ARG A 36 5.28 -6.19 -0.09
CA ARG A 36 4.61 -6.21 -1.40
C ARG A 36 3.89 -4.90 -1.70
N ILE A 37 3.35 -4.22 -0.68
CA ILE A 37 2.76 -2.89 -0.86
C ILE A 37 3.83 -1.88 -1.27
N ILE A 38 5.00 -1.90 -0.62
CA ILE A 38 6.16 -1.06 -1.00
C ILE A 38 6.63 -1.40 -2.42
N ALA A 39 6.72 -2.69 -2.78
CA ALA A 39 7.09 -3.12 -4.12
C ALA A 39 6.07 -2.66 -5.17
N PHE A 40 4.77 -2.73 -4.87
CA PHE A 40 3.70 -2.26 -5.74
C PHE A 40 3.80 -0.76 -6.04
N ARG A 41 4.15 0.07 -5.04
CA ARG A 41 4.46 1.50 -5.24
C ARG A 41 5.59 1.71 -6.25
N ASN A 42 6.64 0.89 -6.22
CA ASN A 42 7.73 0.99 -7.19
C ASN A 42 7.28 0.63 -8.61
N ILE A 43 6.36 -0.33 -8.74
CA ILE A 43 5.78 -0.71 -10.04
C ILE A 43 4.90 0.44 -10.58
N LEU A 44 4.07 1.07 -9.75
CA LEU A 44 3.23 2.19 -10.18
C LEU A 44 4.06 3.39 -10.69
N ILE A 45 5.17 3.70 -10.02
CA ILE A 45 6.03 4.85 -10.37
C ILE A 45 6.89 4.58 -11.61
N HIS A 46 7.27 3.33 -11.87
CA HIS A 46 8.17 2.98 -12.99
C HIS A 46 7.47 2.35 -14.20
N GLY A 47 6.27 1.80 -14.04
CA GLY A 47 5.69 0.81 -14.96
C GLY A 47 4.25 1.09 -15.40
N TYR A 48 3.82 2.34 -15.41
CA TYR A 48 2.44 2.74 -15.75
C TYR A 48 1.95 2.19 -17.11
N ALA A 49 2.85 1.78 -18.01
CA ALA A 49 2.51 1.14 -19.29
C ALA A 49 2.08 -0.34 -19.16
N ASP A 50 2.49 -1.04 -18.09
CA ASP A 50 2.33 -2.49 -17.93
C ASP A 50 1.38 -2.89 -16.76
N VAL A 51 0.88 -1.92 -15.99
CA VAL A 51 -0.06 -2.19 -14.88
C VAL A 51 -1.49 -2.30 -15.42
N ASP A 52 -2.09 -3.48 -15.26
CA ASP A 52 -3.49 -3.75 -15.60
C ASP A 52 -4.43 -3.07 -14.60
N ASP A 53 -5.31 -2.21 -15.09
CA ASP A 53 -6.32 -1.49 -14.29
C ASP A 53 -7.21 -2.44 -13.48
N ARG A 54 -7.47 -3.65 -14.00
CA ARG A 54 -8.24 -4.67 -13.30
C ARG A 54 -7.50 -5.15 -12.04
N LEU A 55 -6.18 -5.24 -12.10
CA LEU A 55 -5.36 -5.58 -10.96
C LEU A 55 -5.42 -4.47 -9.90
N VAL A 56 -5.33 -3.20 -10.31
CA VAL A 56 -5.45 -2.07 -9.39
C VAL A 56 -6.82 -2.09 -8.68
N TRP A 57 -7.89 -2.32 -9.43
CA TRP A 57 -9.24 -2.39 -8.87
C TRP A 57 -9.43 -3.60 -7.94
N ASP A 58 -8.90 -4.77 -8.30
CA ASP A 58 -8.91 -5.96 -7.44
C ASP A 58 -8.18 -5.72 -6.11
N ILE A 59 -7.06 -4.98 -6.13
CA ILE A 59 -6.34 -4.58 -4.92
C ILE A 59 -7.19 -3.64 -4.05
N VAL A 60 -7.89 -2.67 -4.67
CA VAL A 60 -8.81 -1.77 -3.94
C VAL A 60 -9.91 -2.56 -3.24
N GLU A 61 -10.51 -3.55 -3.92
CA GLU A 61 -11.63 -4.31 -3.36
C GLU A 61 -11.19 -5.38 -2.36
N THR A 62 -10.03 -6.02 -2.57
CA THR A 62 -9.65 -7.23 -1.81
C THR A 62 -8.52 -7.02 -0.81
N LYS A 63 -7.63 -6.03 -0.99
CA LYS A 63 -6.43 -5.83 -0.15
C LYS A 63 -6.50 -4.59 0.71
N LEU A 64 -7.04 -3.50 0.16
CA LEU A 64 -7.13 -2.22 0.87
C LEU A 64 -7.96 -2.30 2.18
N PRO A 65 -9.09 -3.04 2.25
CA PRO A 65 -9.83 -3.19 3.51
C PRO A 65 -9.04 -3.89 4.61
N THR A 66 -8.22 -4.88 4.24
CA THR A 66 -7.34 -5.59 5.18
C THR A 66 -6.27 -4.66 5.72
N LEU A 67 -5.55 -3.96 4.82
CA LEU A 67 -4.54 -2.97 5.21
C LEU A 67 -5.11 -1.93 6.18
N ARG A 68 -6.29 -1.39 5.87
CA ARG A 68 -6.97 -0.43 6.73
C ARG A 68 -7.22 -1.02 8.12
N THR A 69 -7.73 -2.24 8.19
CA THR A 69 -8.02 -2.92 9.46
C THR A 69 -6.76 -3.11 10.30
N GLU A 70 -5.65 -3.51 9.69
CA GLU A 70 -4.37 -3.72 10.36
C GLU A 70 -3.76 -2.41 10.88
N VAL A 71 -3.78 -1.35 10.06
CA VAL A 71 -3.34 -0.01 10.48
C VAL A 71 -4.19 0.51 11.63
N GLU A 72 -5.52 0.38 11.56
CA GLU A 72 -6.40 0.77 12.65
C GLU A 72 -6.14 -0.06 13.92
N ALA A 73 -5.82 -1.34 13.79
CA ALA A 73 -5.45 -2.18 14.94
C ALA A 73 -4.13 -1.73 15.57
N LEU A 74 -3.12 -1.38 14.78
CA LEU A 74 -1.85 -0.84 15.25
C LEU A 74 -2.03 0.49 15.99
N LEU A 75 -2.85 1.38 15.46
CA LEU A 75 -3.14 2.67 16.10
C LEU A 75 -3.86 2.52 17.44
N ARG A 76 -4.63 1.44 17.65
CA ARG A 76 -5.30 1.13 18.93
C ARG A 76 -4.39 0.47 19.97
N GLN A 77 -3.23 -0.06 19.58
CA GLN A 77 -2.27 -0.67 20.50
C GLN A 77 -1.32 0.35 21.15
N ARG A 78 -1.38 1.61 20.70
CA ARG A 78 -0.62 2.74 21.23
C ARG A 78 -1.44 3.55 22.21
#